data_AF-A0AAV2QLC9-F1
#
_entry.id   AF-A0AAV2QLC9-F1
#
_cell.length_a   1.000
_cell.length_b   1.000
_cell.length_c   1.000
_cell.angle_alpha   90.00
_cell.angle_beta   90.00
_cell.angle_gamma   90.00
#
_symmetry.space_group_name_H-M   'P 1'
#
loop_
_entity.id
_entity.type
_entity.pdbx_description
1 polymer ?
#
loop_
_entity_poly.entity_id
_entity_poly.type
_entity_poly.pdbx_seq_one_letter_code
_entity_poly.pdbx_strand_id
1 'polypeptide(L)'
;MLGLICGMLQQGKLAFSFKFAIFVSSYRSRSKQHQEVYGEKIMIPTLHVYGEADQVIQQPMSIEFLEYFHEPKTIVHPGGHFIPATGSQKQHYIKFMEEMKQICL
;
A
#
# COMPACT_ATOMS: atom_id res chain seq x y z
N MET A 1 3.75 7.71 -5.16
CA MET A 1 4.22 7.26 -6.49
C MET A 1 3.93 5.78 -6.73
N LEU A 2 4.28 4.88 -5.80
CA LEU A 2 4.08 3.43 -5.96
C LEU A 2 2.62 3.03 -6.28
N GLY A 3 1.61 3.73 -5.75
CA GLY A 3 0.20 3.46 -6.08
C GLY A 3 -0.10 3.63 -7.56
N LEU A 4 0.52 4.62 -8.21
CA LEU A 4 0.39 4.82 -9.65
C LEU A 4 1.05 3.70 -10.42
N ILE A 5 2.23 3.26 -9.97
CA ILE A 5 2.96 2.15 -10.57
C ILE A 5 2.12 0.87 -10.49
N CYS A 6 1.41 0.63 -9.37
CA CYS A 6 0.52 -0.53 -9.23
C CYS A 6 -0.67 -0.46 -10.21
N GLY A 7 -1.32 0.69 -10.35
CA GLY A 7 -2.40 0.84 -11.33
C GLY A 7 -1.91 0.75 -12.78
N MET A 8 -0.75 1.33 -13.10
CA MET A 8 -0.12 1.21 -14.41
C MET A 8 0.30 -0.24 -14.72
N LEU A 9 0.76 -0.99 -13.72
CA LEU A 9 1.05 -2.41 -13.84
C LEU A 9 -0.22 -3.19 -14.24
N GLN A 10 -1.33 -2.95 -13.54
CA GLN A 10 -2.62 -3.59 -13.86
C GLN A 10 -3.10 -3.25 -15.27
N GLN A 11 -2.85 -2.02 -15.73
CA GLN A 11 -3.18 -1.58 -17.08
C GLN A 11 -2.21 -2.09 -18.16
N GLY A 12 -1.20 -2.91 -17.80
CA GLY A 12 -0.21 -3.43 -18.75
C GLY A 12 0.73 -2.36 -19.33
N LYS A 13 0.87 -1.20 -18.66
CA LYS A 13 1.65 -0.04 -19.14
C LYS A 13 3.13 -0.10 -18.75
N LEU A 14 3.59 -1.14 -18.06
CA LEU A 14 4.96 -1.28 -17.58
C LEU A 14 5.67 -2.45 -18.26
N ALA A 15 6.96 -2.28 -18.55
CA ALA A 15 7.81 -3.34 -19.12
C ALA A 15 8.25 -4.41 -18.10
N PHE A 16 7.83 -4.27 -16.84
CA PHE A 16 8.15 -5.16 -15.74
C PHE A 16 6.89 -5.45 -14.92
N SER A 17 6.93 -6.53 -14.14
CA SER A 17 5.84 -6.87 -13.22
C SER A 17 6.38 -7.23 -11.84
N PHE A 18 5.54 -7.01 -10.83
CA PHE A 18 5.75 -7.45 -9.46
C PHE A 18 4.44 -8.01 -8.92
N LYS A 19 4.54 -8.86 -7.90
CA LYS A 19 3.40 -9.65 -7.41
C LYS A 19 2.66 -9.01 -6.24
N PHE A 20 3.30 -8.08 -5.52
CA PHE A 20 2.72 -7.41 -4.36
C PHE A 20 3.43 -6.09 -4.06
N ALA A 21 2.83 -5.24 -3.23
CA ALA A 21 3.43 -3.98 -2.78
C ALA A 21 3.25 -3.76 -1.27
N ILE A 22 4.24 -3.09 -0.65
CA ILE A 22 4.15 -2.60 0.72
C ILE A 22 4.21 -1.07 0.69
N PHE A 23 3.21 -0.44 1.27
CA PHE A 23 3.09 1.00 1.42
C PHE A 23 3.35 1.39 2.86
N VAL A 24 4.22 2.39 3.10
CA VAL A 24 4.41 2.98 4.43
C VAL A 24 4.13 4.47 4.32
N SER A 25 3.29 5.01 5.22
CA SER A 25 2.84 6.40 5.25
C SER A 25 2.52 6.94 3.85
N SER A 26 1.61 6.24 3.16
CA SER A 26 1.29 6.49 1.75
C SER A 26 -0.12 7.04 1.58
N TYR A 27 -0.32 7.74 0.47
CA TYR A 27 -1.57 8.38 0.09
C TYR A 27 -1.74 8.39 -1.42
N ARG A 28 -2.97 8.58 -1.89
CA ARG A 28 -3.28 8.67 -3.32
C ARG A 28 -2.69 9.94 -3.93
N SER A 29 -2.21 9.86 -5.16
CA SER A 29 -1.87 11.07 -5.92
C SER A 29 -3.10 11.93 -6.19
N ARG A 30 -2.97 13.25 -5.98
CA ARG A 30 -4.05 14.24 -6.17
C ARG A 30 -4.06 14.91 -7.55
N SER A 31 -3.12 14.58 -8.43
CA SER A 31 -3.09 15.12 -9.80
C SER A 31 -4.28 14.60 -10.60
N LYS A 32 -4.95 15.48 -11.36
CA LYS A 32 -6.06 15.11 -12.26
C LYS A 32 -5.62 14.07 -13.30
N GLN A 33 -4.40 14.20 -13.81
CA GLN A 33 -3.81 13.27 -14.81
C GLN A 33 -3.68 11.83 -14.29
N HIS A 34 -3.72 11.64 -12.97
CA HIS A 34 -3.56 10.33 -12.35
C HIS A 34 -4.89 9.68 -11.96
N GLN A 35 -6.03 10.35 -12.16
CA GLN A 35 -7.33 9.83 -11.73
C GLN A 35 -7.70 8.54 -12.44
N GLU A 36 -7.43 8.44 -13.74
CA GLU A 36 -7.72 7.25 -14.55
C GLU A 36 -6.95 6.00 -14.08
N VAL A 37 -5.81 6.17 -13.40
CA VAL A 37 -5.02 5.06 -12.85
C VAL A 37 -5.78 4.33 -11.73
N TYR A 38 -6.72 5.02 -11.07
CA TYR A 38 -7.53 4.52 -9.96
C TYR A 38 -8.99 4.26 -10.35
N GLY A 39 -9.28 4.15 -11.66
CA GLY A 39 -10.65 3.89 -12.16
C GLY A 39 -11.18 2.50 -11.80
N GLU A 40 -10.27 1.54 -11.57
CA GLU A 40 -10.57 0.21 -11.03
C GLU A 40 -9.72 -0.04 -9.79
N LYS A 41 -10.19 -0.95 -8.92
CA LYS A 41 -9.38 -1.38 -7.77
C LYS A 41 -8.12 -2.08 -8.26
N ILE A 42 -7.00 -1.74 -7.63
CA ILE A 42 -5.71 -2.39 -7.83
C ILE A 42 -5.78 -3.77 -7.20
N MET A 43 -5.54 -4.80 -8.02
CA MET A 43 -5.79 -6.21 -7.67
C MET A 43 -4.59 -6.93 -7.07
N ILE A 44 -3.37 -6.41 -7.24
CA ILE A 44 -2.20 -7.04 -6.61
C ILE A 44 -2.33 -6.94 -5.09
N PRO A 45 -1.93 -7.96 -4.33
CA PRO A 45 -1.92 -7.90 -2.88
C PRO A 45 -1.09 -6.73 -2.35
N THR A 46 -1.62 -6.02 -1.36
CA THR A 46 -0.92 -4.90 -0.73
C THR A 46 -0.97 -4.95 0.79
N LEU A 47 0.10 -4.45 1.40
CA LEU A 47 0.17 -4.15 2.83
C LEU A 47 0.36 -2.65 3.01
N HIS A 48 -0.50 -2.03 3.81
CA HIS A 48 -0.51 -0.59 4.09
C HIS A 48 -0.16 -0.34 5.55
N VAL A 49 0.90 0.42 5.78
CA VAL A 49 1.43 0.74 7.10
C VAL A 49 1.29 2.23 7.32
N TYR A 50 0.62 2.65 8.39
CA TYR A 50 0.44 4.07 8.69
C TYR A 50 0.27 4.33 10.19
N GLY A 51 0.70 5.53 10.60
CA GLY A 51 0.66 6.00 11.98
C GLY A 51 -0.59 6.82 12.28
N GLU A 52 -1.18 6.62 13.46
CA GLU A 52 -2.31 7.44 13.96
C GLU A 52 -1.89 8.88 14.24
N ALA A 53 -0.64 9.08 14.70
CA ALA A 53 -0.08 10.39 15.01
C ALA A 53 0.80 10.97 13.88
N ASP A 54 0.77 10.40 12.68
CA ASP A 54 1.55 10.90 11.54
C ASP A 54 1.09 12.31 11.14
N GLN A 55 1.98 13.29 11.27
CA GLN A 55 1.72 14.69 10.93
C GLN A 55 2.15 15.05 9.50
N VAL A 56 2.89 14.16 8.83
CA VAL A 56 3.31 14.33 7.43
C VAL A 56 2.22 13.83 6.51
N ILE A 57 1.82 12.56 6.70
CA ILE A 57 0.70 11.93 5.99
C ILE A 57 -0.34 11.54 7.03
N GLN A 58 -1.31 12.42 7.23
CA GLN A 58 -2.35 12.22 8.24
C GLN A 58 -3.14 10.93 7.98
N GLN A 59 -3.50 10.22 9.05
CA GLN A 59 -4.21 8.95 9.00
C GLN A 59 -5.40 8.91 8.01
N PRO A 60 -6.28 9.93 7.92
CA PRO A 60 -7.40 9.91 6.97
C PRO A 60 -6.95 9.78 5.50
N MET A 61 -5.78 10.32 5.13
CA MET A 61 -5.24 10.21 3.78
C MET A 61 -4.79 8.78 3.45
N SER A 62 -4.26 8.06 4.44
CA SER A 62 -3.90 6.65 4.29
C SER A 62 -5.13 5.76 4.26
N ILE A 63 -6.19 6.09 5.02
CA ILE A 63 -7.47 5.38 4.99
C ILE A 63 -8.18 5.58 3.65
N GLU A 64 -8.30 6.83 3.14
CA GLU A 64 -8.82 7.12 1.78
C GLU A 64 -8.09 6.27 0.74
N PHE A 65 -6.77 6.12 0.89
CA PHE A 65 -5.98 5.38 -0.07
C PHE A 65 -6.31 3.88 -0.12
N LEU A 66 -6.87 3.28 0.93
CA LEU A 66 -7.25 1.86 0.96
C LEU A 66 -8.39 1.55 -0.02
N GLU A 67 -9.26 2.51 -0.32
CA GLU A 67 -10.43 2.31 -1.18
C GLU A 67 -10.06 1.87 -2.61
N TYR A 68 -8.83 2.17 -3.02
CA TYR A 68 -8.32 1.91 -4.37
C TYR A 68 -7.66 0.54 -4.53
N PHE A 69 -7.66 -0.29 -3.49
CA PHE A 69 -7.05 -1.62 -3.50
C PHE A 69 -8.09 -2.71 -3.21
N HIS A 70 -7.90 -3.87 -3.82
CA HIS A 70 -8.68 -5.05 -3.50
C HIS A 70 -8.10 -5.72 -2.24
N GLU A 71 -8.94 -5.87 -1.21
CA GLU A 71 -8.59 -6.52 0.07
C GLU A 71 -7.22 -6.10 0.66
N PRO A 72 -6.93 -4.79 0.81
CA PRO A 72 -5.66 -4.35 1.36
C PRO A 72 -5.52 -4.78 2.81
N LYS A 73 -4.33 -5.26 3.18
CA LYS A 73 -3.97 -5.51 4.58
C LYS A 73 -3.39 -4.27 5.20
N THR A 74 -3.55 -4.13 6.51
CA THR A 74 -3.09 -2.94 7.23
C THR A 74 -2.23 -3.29 8.44
N ILE A 75 -1.28 -2.40 8.74
CA ILE A 75 -0.59 -2.30 10.03
C ILE A 75 -0.78 -0.86 10.49
N VAL A 76 -1.51 -0.69 11.58
CA VAL A 76 -1.73 0.63 12.20
C VAL A 76 -0.89 0.70 13.48
N HIS A 77 -0.23 1.83 13.70
CA HIS A 77 0.57 2.05 14.90
C HIS A 77 0.30 3.44 15.50
N PRO A 78 0.48 3.63 16.82
CA PRO A 78 0.06 4.87 17.48
C PRO A 78 1.00 6.06 17.24
N GLY A 79 2.22 5.83 16.74
CA GLY A 79 3.20 6.91 16.59
C GLY A 79 3.12 7.68 15.26
N GLY A 80 4.13 8.53 15.02
CA GLY A 80 4.19 9.46 13.87
C GLY A 80 4.73 8.84 12.57
N HIS A 81 5.52 9.61 11.82
CA HIS A 81 6.04 9.21 10.50
C HIS A 81 7.27 8.30 10.58
N PHE A 82 7.07 7.00 10.80
CA PHE A 82 8.16 6.00 10.83
C PHE A 82 7.66 4.61 10.45
N ILE A 83 8.60 3.67 10.24
CA ILE A 83 8.28 2.27 9.96
C ILE A 83 8.30 1.47 11.27
N PRO A 84 7.16 0.93 11.75
CA PRO A 84 7.12 0.12 12.96
C PRO A 84 7.68 -1.29 12.70
N ALA A 85 8.98 -1.48 12.91
CA ALA A 85 9.65 -2.76 12.65
C ALA A 85 10.01 -3.56 13.93
N THR A 86 9.62 -3.08 15.10
CA THR A 86 9.89 -3.72 16.40
C THR A 86 8.62 -4.33 16.98
N GLY A 87 8.75 -5.28 17.91
CA GLY A 87 7.60 -5.82 18.65
C GLY A 87 6.56 -6.57 17.81
N SER A 88 5.28 -6.41 18.17
CA SER A 88 4.16 -7.14 17.58
C SER A 88 3.89 -6.79 16.12
N GLN A 89 4.27 -5.59 15.67
CA GLN A 89 4.11 -5.18 14.26
C GLN A 89 4.95 -6.04 13.32
N LYS A 90 6.16 -6.46 13.74
CA LYS A 90 7.04 -7.33 12.96
C LYS A 90 6.33 -8.62 12.48
N GLN A 91 5.49 -9.20 13.32
CA GLN A 91 4.77 -10.44 12.99
C GLN A 91 3.78 -10.26 11.84
N HIS A 92 3.20 -9.07 11.68
CA HIS A 92 2.28 -8.78 10.59
C HIS A 92 3.01 -8.72 9.24
N TYR A 93 4.23 -8.16 9.22
CA TYR A 93 5.09 -8.21 8.03
C TYR A 93 5.47 -9.64 7.67
N ILE A 94 5.91 -10.44 8.66
CA ILE A 94 6.29 -11.85 8.44
C ILE A 94 5.12 -12.61 7.83
N LYS A 95 3.94 -12.52 8.45
CA LYS A 95 2.73 -13.16 7.94
C LYS A 95 2.41 -12.74 6.50
N PHE A 96 2.45 -11.44 6.20
CA PHE A 96 2.22 -10.96 4.84
C PHE A 96 3.23 -11.56 3.86
N MET A 97 4.52 -11.56 4.20
CA MET A 97 5.58 -12.10 3.35
C MET A 97 5.46 -13.62 3.14
N GLU A 98 5.04 -14.37 4.15
CA GLU A 98 4.77 -15.81 4.04
C GLU A 98 3.63 -16.12 3.06
N GLU A 99 2.56 -15.31 3.09
CA GLU A 99 1.48 -15.41 2.13
C GLU A 99 1.94 -15.03 0.72
N MET A 100 2.74 -13.97 0.58
CA MET A 100 3.28 -13.54 -0.73
C MET A 100 4.23 -14.58 -1.33
N LYS A 101 4.95 -15.34 -0.49
CA LYS A 101 5.80 -16.44 -0.94
C LYS A 101 5.01 -17.48 -1.74
N GLN A 102 3.76 -17.74 -1.40
CA GLN A 102 2.91 -18.69 -2.13
C GLN A 102 2.47 -18.17 -3.51
N ILE A 103 2.45 -16.86 -3.70
CA ILE A 103 2.02 -16.19 -4.95
C ILE A 103 3.20 -16.00 -5.92
N CYS A 104 4.42 -15.94 -5.38
CA CYS A 104 5.64 -15.72 -6.15
C CYS A 104 6.31 -17.00 -6.67
N LEU A 105 5.91 -18.17 -6.17
CA LEU A 105 6.36 -19.49 -6.63
C LEU A 105 5.49 -19.97 -7.80
#